data_AF-A0A348WEB4-F1
#
_entry.id   AF-A0A348WEB4-F1
#
_cell.length_a   1.000
_cell.length_b   1.000
_cell.length_c   1.000
_cell.angle_alpha   90.00
_cell.angle_beta   90.00
_cell.angle_gamma   90.00
#
_symmetry.space_group_name_H-M   'P 1'
#
loop_
_entity.id
_entity.type
_entity.pdbx_description
1 polymer ?
#
loop_
_entity_poly.entity_id
_entity_poly.type
_entity_poly.pdbx_seq_one_letter_code
_entity_poly.pdbx_strand_id
1 'polypeptide(L)'
;TLYILDEPTTGLHFEDVRKLLEVLHELVEQGNTVVVIEHNLDVIKTADWLLDIGPEGGDGGGEIVATGTPEDVADAPRSHTGRYLKEILAGRKIAAE
;
A
#
# COMPACT_ATOMS: atom_id res chain seq x y z
N THR A 1 -11.82 -16.82 -1.91
CA THR A 1 -11.90 -16.14 -3.22
C THR A 1 -10.79 -15.11 -3.34
N LEU A 2 -10.37 -14.74 -4.55
CA LEU A 2 -9.42 -13.65 -4.78
C LEU A 2 -10.17 -12.41 -5.28
N TYR A 3 -10.07 -11.30 -4.55
CA TYR A 3 -10.54 -9.98 -4.94
C TYR A 3 -9.36 -9.15 -5.40
N ILE A 4 -9.50 -8.46 -6.54
CA ILE A 4 -8.48 -7.55 -7.07
C ILE A 4 -9.16 -6.19 -7.25
N LEU A 5 -8.58 -5.16 -6.65
CA LEU A 5 -9.08 -3.78 -6.73
C LEU A 5 -7.97 -2.87 -7.25
N ASP A 6 -8.34 -1.95 -8.14
CA ASP A 6 -7.44 -0.98 -8.75
C ASP A 6 -7.79 0.42 -8.19
N GLU A 7 -6.86 0.99 -7.41
CA GLU A 7 -6.95 2.29 -6.75
C GLU A 7 -8.32 2.60 -6.10
N PRO A 8 -8.82 1.74 -5.20
CA PRO A 8 -10.17 1.87 -4.66
C PRO A 8 -10.36 3.09 -3.75
N THR A 9 -9.28 3.79 -3.35
CA THR A 9 -9.39 5.03 -2.57
C THR A 9 -9.57 6.30 -3.41
N THR A 10 -9.51 6.21 -4.74
CA THR A 10 -9.62 7.38 -5.62
C THR A 10 -10.92 8.14 -5.39
N GLY A 11 -10.79 9.43 -5.04
CA GLY A 11 -11.93 10.33 -4.81
C GLY A 11 -12.64 10.14 -3.47
N LEU A 12 -12.13 9.28 -2.58
CA LEU A 12 -12.70 9.09 -1.25
C LEU A 12 -12.12 10.09 -0.23
N HIS A 13 -12.98 10.58 0.66
CA HIS A 13 -12.54 11.31 1.84
C HIS A 13 -11.83 10.37 2.82
N PHE A 14 -10.93 10.88 3.66
CA PHE A 14 -10.14 10.06 4.61
C PHE A 14 -10.99 9.12 5.49
N GLU A 15 -12.17 9.58 5.93
CA GLU A 15 -13.09 8.75 6.73
C GLU A 15 -13.74 7.62 5.90
N ASP A 16 -13.94 7.83 4.60
CA ASP A 16 -14.48 6.80 3.71
C ASP A 16 -13.42 5.76 3.35
N VAL A 17 -12.15 6.17 3.20
CA VAL A 17 -11.02 5.24 3.10
C VAL A 17 -10.95 4.33 4.33
N ARG A 18 -11.14 4.88 5.53
CA ARG A 18 -11.14 4.10 6.78
C ARG A 18 -12.23 3.03 6.79
N LYS A 19 -13.45 3.38 6.39
CA LYS A 19 -14.57 2.42 6.28
C LYS A 19 -14.34 1.38 5.19
N LEU A 20 -13.76 1.77 4.06
CA LEU A 20 -13.38 0.84 3.00
C LEU A 20 -12.39 -0.19 3.54
N LEU A 21 -11.35 0.24 4.25
CA LEU A 21 -10.37 -0.66 4.85
C LEU A 21 -11.02 -1.65 5.83
N GLU A 22 -11.95 -1.20 6.68
CA GLU A 22 -12.71 -2.10 7.57
C GLU A 22 -13.38 -3.25 6.78
N VAL A 23 -14.06 -2.92 5.67
CA VAL A 23 -14.72 -3.92 4.83
C VAL A 23 -13.71 -4.85 4.14
N LEU A 24 -12.57 -4.32 3.66
CA LEU A 24 -11.54 -5.14 3.03
C LEU A 24 -10.92 -6.12 4.03
N HIS A 25 -10.67 -5.70 5.27
CA HIS A 25 -10.19 -6.58 6.32
C HIS A 25 -11.22 -7.65 6.71
N GLU A 26 -12.51 -7.31 6.81
CA GLU A 26 -13.58 -8.31 7.04
C GLU A 26 -13.61 -9.39 5.95
N LEU A 27 -13.38 -9.02 4.67
CA LEU A 27 -13.28 -10.00 3.58
C LEU A 27 -12.09 -10.94 3.77
N VAL A 28 -10.95 -10.42 4.22
CA VAL A 28 -9.76 -11.22 4.51
C VAL A 28 -10.02 -12.16 5.69
N GLU A 29 -10.64 -11.68 6.78
CA GLU A 29 -11.01 -12.48 7.95
C GLU A 29 -11.95 -13.63 7.61
N GLN A 30 -12.80 -13.48 6.59
CA GLN A 30 -13.65 -14.54 6.06
C GLN A 30 -12.90 -15.60 5.23
N GLY A 31 -11.57 -15.49 5.12
CA GLY A 31 -10.71 -16.43 4.39
C GLY A 31 -10.54 -16.09 2.90
N ASN A 32 -10.86 -14.85 2.49
CA ASN A 32 -10.55 -14.38 1.15
C ASN A 32 -9.17 -13.74 1.08
N THR A 33 -8.66 -13.61 -0.14
CA THR A 33 -7.46 -12.82 -0.42
C THR A 33 -7.88 -11.56 -1.16
N VAL A 34 -7.35 -10.43 -0.74
CA VAL A 34 -7.57 -9.13 -1.37
C VAL A 34 -6.21 -8.62 -1.86
N VAL A 35 -6.14 -8.29 -3.15
CA VAL A 35 -4.99 -7.62 -3.77
C VAL A 35 -5.43 -6.24 -4.20
N VAL A 36 -4.71 -5.22 -3.78
CA VAL A 36 -5.03 -3.82 -4.06
C VAL A 36 -3.83 -3.15 -4.72
N ILE A 37 -4.09 -2.42 -5.79
CA ILE A 37 -3.15 -1.47 -6.37
C ILE A 37 -3.44 -0.11 -5.72
N GLU A 38 -2.46 0.47 -5.03
CA GLU A 38 -2.64 1.71 -4.30
C GLU A 38 -1.38 2.56 -4.31
N HIS A 39 -1.58 3.87 -4.21
CA HIS A 39 -0.54 4.84 -3.93
C HIS A 39 -0.78 5.56 -2.59
N ASN A 40 -1.95 5.36 -1.95
CA ASN A 40 -2.26 5.96 -0.66
C ASN A 40 -1.54 5.24 0.48
N LEU A 41 -0.61 5.94 1.13
CA LEU A 41 0.20 5.38 2.21
C LEU A 41 -0.61 5.00 3.47
N ASP A 42 -1.79 5.58 3.69
CA ASP A 42 -2.68 5.18 4.79
C ASP A 42 -3.28 3.79 4.58
N VAL A 43 -3.40 3.34 3.34
CA VAL A 43 -3.79 1.96 2.98
C VAL A 43 -2.57 1.05 2.98
N ILE A 44 -1.49 1.48 2.32
CA ILE A 44 -0.26 0.67 2.16
C ILE A 44 0.30 0.24 3.53
N LYS A 45 0.25 1.10 4.54
CA LYS A 45 0.76 0.78 5.89
C LYS A 45 -0.05 -0.29 6.64
N THR A 46 -1.30 -0.56 6.23
CA THR A 46 -2.16 -1.54 6.91
C THR A 46 -2.17 -2.89 6.22
N ALA A 47 -1.45 -3.03 5.10
CA ALA A 47 -1.37 -4.27 4.35
C ALA A 47 -0.54 -5.32 5.11
N ASP A 48 -0.97 -6.58 5.04
CA ASP A 48 -0.18 -7.71 5.57
C ASP A 48 1.10 -7.95 4.75
N TRP A 49 1.07 -7.62 3.47
CA TRP A 49 2.17 -7.82 2.53
C TRP A 49 2.15 -6.78 1.40
N LEU A 50 3.33 -6.32 1.00
CA LEU A 50 3.53 -5.35 -0.06
C LEU A 50 4.39 -5.93 -1.19
N LEU A 51 4.08 -5.49 -2.41
CA LEU A 51 4.90 -5.67 -3.61
C LEU A 51 5.16 -4.30 -4.19
N ASP A 52 6.40 -3.82 -4.08
CA ASP A 52 6.78 -2.54 -4.65
C ASP A 52 7.38 -2.74 -6.05
N ILE A 53 6.83 -2.04 -7.04
CA ILE A 53 7.17 -2.16 -8.46
C ILE A 53 7.80 -0.86 -8.93
N GLY A 54 8.94 -0.95 -9.60
CA GLY A 54 9.66 0.21 -10.10
C GLY A 54 10.99 -0.20 -10.73
N PRO A 55 12.10 0.53 -10.48
CA PRO A 55 12.21 1.72 -9.61
C PRO A 55 11.56 2.97 -10.19
N GLU A 56 11.38 3.06 -11.51
CA GLU A 56 10.74 4.20 -12.18
C GLU A 56 9.47 3.75 -12.93
N GLY A 57 8.78 4.68 -13.59
CA GLY A 57 7.70 4.37 -14.51
C GLY A 57 8.19 4.05 -15.93
N GLY A 58 7.34 3.37 -16.72
CA GLY A 58 7.61 3.09 -18.13
C GLY A 58 8.82 2.16 -18.33
N ASP A 59 9.71 2.51 -19.26
CA ASP A 59 10.90 1.70 -19.61
C ASP A 59 11.91 1.55 -18.46
N GLY A 60 11.86 2.43 -17.46
CA GLY A 60 12.68 2.35 -16.25
C GLY A 60 12.06 1.54 -15.12
N GLY A 61 10.89 0.94 -15.35
CA GLY A 61 10.13 0.17 -14.37
C GLY A 61 10.06 -1.33 -14.67
N GLY A 62 9.06 -1.98 -14.08
CA GLY A 62 8.74 -3.39 -14.35
C GLY A 62 9.53 -4.40 -13.52
N GLU A 63 10.31 -3.95 -12.54
CA GLU A 63 11.00 -4.81 -11.59
C GLU A 63 10.29 -4.81 -10.23
N ILE A 64 10.36 -5.94 -9.52
CA ILE A 64 10.04 -5.98 -8.08
C ILE A 64 11.25 -5.39 -7.35
N VAL A 65 11.10 -4.19 -6.79
CA VAL A 65 12.18 -3.50 -6.08
C VAL A 65 12.22 -3.87 -4.60
N ALA A 66 11.07 -4.21 -4.01
CA ALA A 66 10.92 -4.68 -2.65
C ALA A 66 9.67 -5.55 -2.50
N THR A 67 9.69 -6.47 -1.54
CA THR A 67 8.54 -7.31 -1.17
C THR A 67 8.69 -7.74 0.28
N GLY A 68 7.60 -7.78 1.03
CA GLY A 68 7.65 -8.03 2.46
C GLY A 68 6.48 -7.41 3.21
N THR A 69 6.61 -7.34 4.52
CA THR A 69 5.74 -6.50 5.36
C THR A 69 5.97 -5.01 5.06
N PRO A 70 5.06 -4.12 5.48
CA PRO A 70 5.29 -2.67 5.42
C PRO A 70 6.63 -2.24 6.01
N GLU A 71 7.06 -2.84 7.11
CA GLU A 71 8.34 -2.58 7.76
C GLU A 71 9.53 -3.05 6.90
N ASP A 72 9.44 -4.23 6.29
CA ASP A 72 10.50 -4.74 5.39
C ASP A 72 10.68 -3.83 4.16
N VAL A 73 9.57 -3.38 3.56
CA VAL A 73 9.61 -2.46 2.42
C VAL A 73 10.11 -1.07 2.82
N ALA A 74 9.77 -0.59 4.02
CA ALA A 74 10.26 0.68 4.56
C ALA A 74 11.79 0.73 4.71
N ASP A 75 12.44 -0.42 4.89
CA ASP A 75 13.89 -0.54 4.97
C ASP A 75 14.57 -0.84 3.63
N ALA A 76 13.81 -0.99 2.54
CA ALA A 76 14.36 -1.25 1.20
C ALA A 76 14.92 0.02 0.54
N PRO A 77 16.23 0.12 0.27
CA PRO A 77 16.86 1.36 -0.21
C PRO A 77 16.51 1.72 -1.67
N ARG A 78 16.05 0.75 -2.47
CA ARG A 78 15.62 0.97 -3.87
C ARG A 78 14.15 1.36 -4.00
N SER A 79 13.40 1.34 -2.90
CA SER A 79 11.95 1.53 -2.88
C SER A 79 11.60 2.99 -2.63
N HIS A 80 10.99 3.65 -3.63
CA HIS A 80 10.41 4.99 -3.41
C HIS A 80 9.28 4.92 -2.38
N THR A 81 8.41 3.92 -2.50
CA THR A 81 7.33 3.63 -1.53
C THR A 81 7.88 3.49 -0.11
N GLY A 82 8.94 2.69 0.07
CA GLY A 82 9.59 2.44 1.35
C GLY A 82 10.13 3.71 1.99
N ARG A 83 10.72 4.62 1.21
CA ARG A 83 11.21 5.91 1.71
C ARG A 83 10.11 6.73 2.40
N TYR A 84 8.93 6.82 1.80
CA TYR A 84 7.80 7.55 2.40
C TYR A 84 7.12 6.74 3.51
N LEU A 85 6.95 5.43 3.30
CA LEU A 85 6.34 4.54 4.29
C LEU A 85 7.08 4.58 5.64
N LYS A 86 8.41 4.66 5.61
CA LYS A 86 9.26 4.77 6.81
C LYS A 86 8.92 5.97 7.69
N GLU A 87 8.58 7.12 7.10
CA GLU A 87 8.23 8.32 7.87
C GLU A 87 6.85 8.19 8.54
N ILE A 88 5.89 7.57 7.85
CA ILE A 88 4.55 7.31 8.38
C ILE A 88 4.58 6.29 9.51
N LEU A 89 5.32 5.20 9.35
CA LEU A 89 5.49 4.20 10.41
C LEU A 89 6.18 4.79 11.66
N ALA A 90 7.07 5.76 11.48
CA ALA A 90 7.69 6.51 12.57
C ALA A 90 6.74 7.55 13.23
N GLY A 91 5.48 7.61 12.82
CA GLY A 91 4.47 8.53 13.38
C GLY A 91 4.60 9.98 12.89
N ARG A 92 5.39 10.25 11.86
CA ARG A 92 5.43 11.59 11.24
C ARG A 92 4.31 11.68 10.21
N LYS A 93 3.46 12.70 10.35
CA LYS A 93 2.51 13.05 9.28
C LYS A 93 3.29 13.65 8.12
N ILE A 94 3.37 12.92 7.02
CA ILE A 94 3.74 13.49 5.73
C ILE A 94 2.52 14.29 5.27
N ALA A 95 2.73 15.54 4.83
CA ALA A 95 1.66 16.27 4.18
C ALA A 95 1.32 15.52 2.88
N ALA A 96 0.07 15.07 2.74
CA ALA A 96 -0.41 14.54 1.48
C ALA A 96 -0.33 15.66 0.43
N GLU A 97 0.34 15.40 -0.69
CA GLU A 97 0.20 16.21 -1.91
C GLU A 97 -1.12 15.89 -2.61
#